data_AF-A0A848YF87-F1
#
_entry.id   AF-A0A848YF87-F1
#
_cell.length_a   1.000
_cell.length_b   1.000
_cell.length_c   1.000
_cell.angle_alpha   90.00
_cell.angle_beta   90.00
_cell.angle_gamma   90.00
#
_symmetry.space_group_name_H-M   'P 1'
#
loop_
_entity.id
_entity.type
_entity.pdbx_description
1 polymer ?
#
loop_
_entity_poly.entity_id
_entity_poly.type
_entity_poly.pdbx_seq_one_letter_code
_entity_poly.pdbx_strand_id
1 'polypeptide(L)'
;MLDKTPENGEFKVIGTRPERPDGVDKVTGRARFGADMIMPGMLIGKVLRSPHAHANIKSIDTSAAEALPGVKAVITAADFTADVPEG
;
A
#
# COMPACT_ATOMS: atom_id res chain seq x y z
N MET A 1 0.57 42.41 19.06
CA MET A 1 1.48 41.47 18.37
C MET A 1 0.71 41.00 17.14
N LEU A 2 0.81 41.78 16.05
CA LEU A 2 -0.02 41.64 14.84
C LEU A 2 0.61 40.66 13.87
N ASP A 3 -0.19 39.71 13.44
CA ASP A 3 0.03 38.78 12.34
C ASP A 3 0.20 39.54 11.02
N LYS A 4 1.39 39.50 10.44
CA LYS A 4 1.62 40.02 9.09
C LYS A 4 1.23 38.95 8.08
N THR A 5 -0.02 38.95 7.65
CA THR A 5 -0.43 38.31 6.40
C THR A 5 0.22 39.08 5.25
N PRO A 6 0.94 38.43 4.31
CA PRO A 6 1.54 39.15 3.18
C PRO A 6 0.42 39.65 2.26
N GLU A 7 0.17 40.96 2.26
CA GLU A 7 -0.68 41.60 1.26
C GLU A 7 -0.04 41.43 -0.12
N ASN A 8 -0.76 40.75 -1.01
CA ASN A 8 -0.45 40.59 -2.43
C ASN A 8 1.00 40.18 -2.76
N GLY A 9 1.43 39.07 -2.17
CA GLY A 9 2.60 38.35 -2.67
C GLY A 9 2.28 37.76 -4.03
N GLU A 10 2.86 38.31 -5.09
CA GLU A 10 2.84 37.73 -6.43
C GLU A 10 3.50 36.33 -6.36
N PHE A 11 2.69 35.29 -6.16
CA PHE A 11 3.19 33.95 -6.00
C PHE A 11 3.65 33.43 -7.36
N LYS A 12 4.93 33.06 -7.46
CA LYS A 12 5.55 32.53 -8.69
C LYS A 12 4.80 31.35 -9.32
N VAL A 13 4.06 30.57 -8.52
CA VAL A 13 3.42 29.31 -8.95
C VAL A 13 1.92 29.29 -8.65
N ILE A 14 1.46 29.92 -7.56
CA ILE A 14 0.05 29.88 -7.15
C ILE A 14 -0.79 30.73 -8.11
N GLY A 15 -1.80 30.14 -8.75
CA GLY A 15 -2.63 30.80 -9.76
C GLY A 15 -2.12 30.71 -11.20
N THR A 16 -0.97 30.06 -11.43
CA THR A 16 -0.40 29.85 -12.77
C THR A 16 -0.72 28.44 -13.30
N ARG A 17 -0.45 28.17 -14.59
CA ARG A 17 -0.57 26.84 -15.21
C ARG A 17 0.82 26.22 -15.47
N PRO A 18 1.58 25.84 -14.42
CA PRO A 18 2.88 25.24 -14.62
C PRO A 18 2.73 23.86 -15.28
N GLU A 19 3.65 23.50 -16.16
CA GLU A 19 3.73 22.14 -16.67
C GLU A 19 4.03 21.20 -15.51
N ARG A 20 3.17 20.19 -15.33
CA ARG A 20 3.37 19.17 -14.31
C ARG A 20 4.49 18.24 -14.78
N PRO A 21 5.62 18.13 -14.07
CA PRO A 21 6.75 17.30 -14.49
C PRO A 21 6.34 15.83 -14.76
N ASP A 22 5.45 15.28 -13.92
CA ASP A 22 4.94 13.92 -14.08
C ASP A 22 3.80 13.79 -15.13
N GLY A 23 3.40 14.88 -15.76
CA GLY A 23 2.24 14.93 -16.65
C GLY A 23 2.40 14.00 -17.84
N VAL A 24 3.54 14.10 -18.53
CA VAL A 24 3.83 13.35 -19.76
C VAL A 24 3.97 11.85 -19.50
N ASP A 25 4.69 11.44 -18.46
CA ASP A 25 4.91 10.02 -18.17
C ASP A 25 3.64 9.30 -17.70
N LYS A 26 2.76 10.00 -16.97
CA LYS A 26 1.46 9.46 -16.53
C LYS A 26 0.47 9.26 -17.69
N VAL A 27 0.44 10.17 -18.67
CA VAL A 27 -0.50 10.08 -19.81
C VAL A 27 0.01 9.23 -20.96
N THR A 28 1.31 8.96 -21.03
CA THR A 28 1.92 8.11 -22.07
C THR A 28 2.11 6.66 -21.63
N GLY A 29 1.73 6.30 -20.39
CA GLY A 29 1.89 4.95 -19.83
C GLY A 29 3.34 4.56 -19.53
N ARG A 30 4.26 5.52 -19.49
CA ARG A 30 5.68 5.29 -19.18
C ARG A 30 5.96 5.31 -17.68
N ALA A 31 5.06 5.90 -16.89
CA ALA A 31 5.12 5.83 -15.44
C ALA A 31 5.01 4.37 -14.97
N ARG A 32 6.05 3.87 -14.31
CA ARG A 32 6.04 2.56 -13.65
C ARG A 32 5.45 2.71 -12.25
N PHE A 33 4.35 2.02 -11.99
CA PHE A 33 3.74 1.94 -10.67
C PHE A 33 4.23 0.68 -9.95
N GLY A 34 4.03 0.62 -8.63
CA GLY A 34 4.47 -0.53 -7.81
C GLY A 34 3.90 -1.87 -8.28
N ALA A 35 2.74 -1.88 -8.92
CA ALA A 35 2.11 -3.07 -9.49
C ALA A 35 2.75 -3.55 -10.81
N ASP A 36 3.54 -2.69 -11.48
CA ASP A 36 4.16 -3.00 -12.77
C ASP A 36 5.56 -3.61 -12.62
N MET A 37 6.06 -3.68 -11.38
CA MET A 37 7.37 -4.24 -11.08
C MET A 37 7.27 -5.75 -10.83
N ILE A 38 7.92 -6.54 -11.69
CA ILE A 38 8.08 -7.98 -11.51
C ILE A 38 9.58 -8.26 -11.37
N MET A 39 9.96 -8.97 -10.31
CA MET A 39 11.35 -9.38 -10.05
C MET A 39 11.49 -10.90 -10.12
N PRO A 40 12.64 -11.44 -10.55
CA PRO A 40 12.89 -12.88 -10.49
C PRO A 40 12.70 -13.42 -9.07
N GLY A 41 11.89 -14.47 -8.91
CA GLY A 41 11.60 -15.08 -7.61
C GLY A 41 10.51 -14.40 -6.78
N MET A 42 9.82 -13.38 -7.32
CA MET A 42 8.70 -12.73 -6.65
C MET A 42 7.54 -13.70 -6.38
N LEU A 43 7.05 -13.72 -5.14
CA LEU A 43 5.86 -14.47 -4.74
C LEU A 43 4.61 -13.59 -4.87
N ILE A 44 3.50 -14.21 -5.23
CA ILE A 44 2.19 -13.56 -5.30
C ILE A 44 1.38 -13.98 -4.07
N GLY A 45 0.99 -13.01 -3.26
CA GLY A 45 0.16 -13.23 -2.07
C GLY A 45 -1.33 -13.03 -2.36
N LYS A 46 -2.18 -13.77 -1.65
CA LYS A 46 -3.63 -13.54 -1.60
C LYS A 46 -4.10 -13.52 -0.15
N VAL A 47 -4.91 -12.53 0.19
CA VAL A 47 -5.45 -12.35 1.55
C VAL A 47 -6.85 -12.95 1.62
N LEU A 48 -7.03 -13.95 2.49
CA LEU A 48 -8.37 -14.44 2.86
C LEU A 48 -8.97 -13.49 3.90
N ARG A 49 -10.15 -12.95 3.63
CA ARG A 49 -10.85 -12.02 4.53
C ARG A 49 -12.09 -12.67 5.13
N SER A 50 -12.45 -12.21 6.33
CA SER A 50 -13.69 -12.62 6.98
C SER A 50 -14.90 -12.28 6.10
N PRO A 51 -15.84 -13.21 5.89
CA PRO A 51 -17.12 -12.91 5.26
C PRO A 51 -18.10 -12.20 6.20
N HIS A 52 -17.80 -12.15 7.50
CA HIS A 52 -18.63 -11.53 8.53
C HIS A 52 -18.08 -10.16 8.94
N ALA A 53 -18.98 -9.18 9.09
CA ALA A 53 -18.63 -7.82 9.52
C ALA A 53 -18.07 -7.78 10.95
N HIS A 54 -18.54 -8.66 11.84
CA HIS A 54 -18.01 -8.81 13.19
C HIS A 54 -18.11 -10.27 13.63
N ALA A 55 -16.98 -10.88 13.96
CA ALA A 55 -16.92 -12.27 14.44
C ALA A 55 -15.64 -12.51 15.24
N ASN A 56 -15.69 -13.47 16.16
CA ASN A 56 -14.52 -13.96 16.87
C ASN A 56 -13.91 -15.15 16.10
N ILE A 57 -12.61 -15.10 15.85
CA ILE A 57 -11.87 -16.21 15.23
C ILE A 57 -11.70 -17.32 16.27
N LYS A 58 -12.40 -18.45 16.09
CA LYS A 58 -12.28 -19.61 16.97
C LYS A 58 -11.08 -20.49 16.61
N SER A 59 -10.85 -20.67 15.31
CA SER A 59 -9.76 -21.47 14.77
C SER A 59 -9.46 -21.04 13.33
N ILE A 60 -8.24 -21.32 12.88
CA ILE A 60 -7.80 -21.20 11.48
C ILE A 60 -7.16 -22.53 11.11
N ASP A 61 -7.65 -23.18 10.06
CA ASP A 61 -7.07 -24.40 9.49
C ASP A 61 -6.40 -24.06 8.16
N THR A 62 -5.09 -24.25 8.09
CA THR A 62 -4.24 -23.95 6.93
C THR A 62 -3.93 -25.18 6.08
N SER A 63 -4.30 -26.38 6.54
CA SER A 63 -3.87 -27.67 5.95
C SER A 63 -4.21 -27.79 4.46
N ALA A 64 -5.44 -27.41 4.09
CA ALA A 64 -5.89 -27.45 2.70
C ALA A 64 -5.12 -26.46 1.81
N ALA A 65 -4.76 -25.28 2.32
CA ALA A 65 -4.03 -24.28 1.57
C ALA A 65 -2.55 -24.70 1.38
N GLU A 66 -1.92 -25.25 2.41
CA GLU A 66 -0.54 -25.74 2.36
C GLU A 66 -0.36 -26.92 1.41
N ALA A 67 -1.39 -27.76 1.26
CA ALA A 67 -1.36 -28.92 0.36
C ALA A 67 -1.47 -28.55 -1.13
N LEU A 68 -1.82 -27.31 -1.48
CA LEU A 68 -2.00 -26.90 -2.87
C LEU A 68 -0.66 -26.75 -3.61
N PRO A 69 -0.53 -27.33 -4.83
CA PRO A 69 0.64 -27.11 -5.67
C PRO A 69 0.88 -25.62 -5.94
N GLY A 70 2.08 -25.14 -5.69
CA GLY A 70 2.48 -23.74 -5.92
C GLY A 70 2.29 -22.81 -4.72
N VAL A 71 1.69 -23.27 -3.63
CA VAL A 71 1.68 -22.50 -2.37
C VAL A 71 3.06 -22.58 -1.74
N LYS A 72 3.68 -21.41 -1.53
CA LYS A 72 5.00 -21.30 -0.91
C LYS A 72 4.92 -21.22 0.62
N ALA A 73 3.91 -20.54 1.15
CA ALA A 73 3.68 -20.36 2.58
C ALA A 73 2.24 -19.93 2.83
N VAL A 74 1.72 -20.24 4.03
CA VAL A 74 0.48 -19.68 4.58
C VAL A 74 0.86 -18.93 5.86
N ILE A 75 0.52 -17.65 5.93
CA ILE A 75 0.91 -16.76 7.03
C ILE A 75 -0.34 -16.42 7.85
N THR A 76 -0.25 -16.57 9.16
CA THR A 76 -1.31 -16.32 10.14
C THR A 76 -0.79 -15.43 11.27
N ALA A 77 -1.65 -15.12 12.25
CA ALA A 77 -1.21 -14.39 13.45
C ALA A 77 -0.14 -15.15 14.26
N ALA A 78 -0.07 -16.47 14.15
CA ALA A 78 0.90 -17.29 14.88
C ALA A 78 2.36 -17.07 14.40
N ASP A 79 2.55 -16.53 13.20
CA ASP A 79 3.87 -16.29 12.61
C ASP A 79 4.51 -14.98 13.09
N PHE A 80 3.77 -14.16 13.84
CA PHE A 80 4.25 -12.90 14.39
C PHE A 80 4.59 -13.03 15.88
N THR A 81 5.80 -12.64 16.26
CA THR A 81 6.23 -12.55 17.66
C THR A 81 5.66 -11.30 18.32
N ALA A 82 5.25 -11.38 19.59
CA ALA A 82 4.61 -10.29 20.33
C ALA A 82 5.54 -9.14 20.78
N ASP A 83 6.81 -9.10 20.35
CA ASP A 83 7.80 -8.08 20.75
C ASP A 83 7.63 -6.74 20.03
N VAL A 84 6.40 -6.23 19.96
CA VAL A 84 6.17 -4.81 19.67
C VAL A 84 6.23 -4.09 21.02
N PRO A 85 7.26 -3.27 21.30
CA PRO A 85 7.30 -2.49 22.52
C PRO A 85 6.06 -1.60 22.55
N GLU A 86 5.21 -1.79 23.56
CA GLU A 86 4.14 -0.84 23.85
C GLU A 86 4.79 0.52 24.11
N GLY A 87 4.39 1.51 23.31
CA GLY A 87 4.85 2.90 23.44
C GLY A 87 4.34 3.57 24.72
#